data_AF-A0A7W1L8U6-F1
#
_entry.id   AF-A0A7W1L8U6-F1
#
_cell.length_a   1.000
_cell.length_b   1.000
_cell.length_c   1.000
_cell.angle_alpha   90.00
_cell.angle_beta   90.00
_cell.angle_gamma   90.00
#
_symmetry.space_group_name_H-M   'P 1'
#
loop_
_entity.id
_entity.type
_entity.pdbx_description
1 polymer ?
#
loop_
_entity_poly.entity_id
_entity_poly.type
_entity_poly.pdbx_seq_one_letter_code
_entity_poly.pdbx_strand_id
1 'polypeptide(L)'
;MRNISLSINSYLLVFICGLVLFYYCFLSQPEFSKVAAEETSIEKQIEAALFTKQEFFGAEAIVPFPTAKARENLTELQNQFPDDAKITQKLAELDEKLGDFGAAEKRLVQLAETNQPNLENLAAFYNRRARFSDEAKVLEKRLFATENADEKAMIFFRLMETARLHDFGEYLSPAFYEKALEKNLAVYSIFEQLIERFSEEENYTEALKFTRQAKSKFPEKQSVLLEKEISILLEMKKADEAEKIYQASFN
;
A
#
# COMPACT_ATOMS: atom_id res chain seq x y z
N MET A 1 -32.47 42.08 50.79
CA MET A 1 -32.91 40.68 50.71
C MET A 1 -32.34 40.08 49.43
N ARG A 2 -31.48 39.07 49.56
CA ARG A 2 -30.61 38.55 48.48
C ARG A 2 -31.37 37.61 47.56
N ASN A 3 -31.24 37.84 46.25
CA ASN A 3 -31.70 36.98 45.17
C ASN A 3 -30.94 35.63 45.20
N ILE A 4 -31.62 34.55 45.59
CA ILE A 4 -31.07 33.18 45.64
C ILE A 4 -31.78 32.24 44.64
N SER A 5 -32.78 32.70 43.88
CA SER A 5 -33.66 31.82 43.10
C SER A 5 -33.17 31.40 41.70
N LEU A 6 -31.95 31.75 41.27
CA LEU A 6 -31.49 31.52 39.88
C LEU A 6 -30.43 30.41 39.68
N SER A 7 -29.92 29.75 40.72
CA SER A 7 -28.85 28.74 40.53
C SER A 7 -29.33 27.29 40.37
N ILE A 8 -30.58 26.97 40.71
CA ILE A 8 -31.06 25.57 40.75
C ILE A 8 -31.33 25.00 39.33
N ASN A 9 -31.69 25.85 38.35
CA ASN A 9 -32.00 25.38 36.99
C ASN A 9 -30.76 24.97 36.17
N SER A 10 -29.58 25.53 36.45
CA SER A 10 -28.37 25.20 35.68
C SER A 10 -27.81 23.82 36.03
N TYR A 11 -27.90 23.39 37.28
CA TYR A 11 -27.41 22.07 37.70
C TYR A 11 -28.29 20.92 37.19
N LEU A 12 -29.61 21.14 37.10
CA LEU A 12 -30.53 20.15 36.57
C LEU A 12 -30.28 19.89 35.07
N LEU A 13 -30.01 20.94 34.29
CA LEU A 13 -29.76 20.85 32.85
C LEU A 13 -28.43 20.13 32.54
N VAL A 14 -27.37 20.42 33.30
CA VAL A 14 -26.08 19.72 33.16
C VAL A 14 -26.20 18.24 33.53
N PHE A 15 -26.98 17.91 34.56
CA PHE A 15 -27.20 16.53 34.97
C PHE A 15 -28.02 15.74 33.94
N ILE A 16 -29.04 16.35 33.34
CA ILE A 16 -29.83 15.73 32.27
C ILE A 16 -28.98 15.53 31.00
N CYS A 17 -28.18 16.52 30.58
CA CYS A 17 -27.25 16.37 29.46
C CYS A 17 -26.20 15.27 29.73
N GLY A 18 -25.69 15.19 30.96
CA GLY A 18 -24.77 14.12 31.37
C GLY A 18 -25.41 12.73 31.30
N LEU A 19 -26.67 12.59 31.75
CA LEU A 19 -27.40 11.33 31.65
C LEU A 19 -27.74 10.95 30.21
N VAL A 20 -28.08 11.89 29.34
CA VAL A 20 -28.33 11.62 27.91
C VAL A 20 -27.04 11.20 27.20
N LEU A 21 -25.91 11.86 27.47
CA LEU A 21 -24.60 11.45 26.95
C LEU A 21 -24.17 10.08 27.47
N PHE A 22 -24.39 9.80 28.75
CA PHE A 22 -24.09 8.49 29.34
C PHE A 22 -24.99 7.40 28.76
N TYR A 23 -26.28 7.67 28.58
CA TYR A 23 -27.23 6.73 27.98
C TYR A 23 -26.91 6.47 26.49
N TYR A 24 -26.52 7.49 25.73
CA TYR A 24 -26.04 7.31 24.35
C TYR A 24 -24.72 6.53 24.29
N CYS A 25 -23.76 6.76 25.19
CA CYS A 25 -22.53 5.97 25.23
C CYS A 25 -22.78 4.50 25.65
N PHE A 26 -23.77 4.23 26.52
CA PHE A 26 -24.03 2.88 27.02
C PHE A 26 -24.91 2.04 26.08
N LEU A 27 -25.87 2.64 25.38
CA LEU A 27 -26.66 1.96 24.34
C LEU A 27 -25.95 1.85 22.99
N SER A 28 -24.89 2.63 22.78
CA SER A 28 -24.01 2.51 21.62
C SER A 28 -22.82 1.58 21.87
N GLN A 29 -22.88 0.66 22.85
CA GLN A 29 -21.92 -0.43 22.91
C GLN A 29 -22.14 -1.35 21.69
N PRO A 30 -21.24 -1.32 20.71
CA PRO A 30 -21.57 -1.68 19.33
C PRO A 30 -21.34 -3.16 19.09
N GLU A 31 -21.86 -3.63 17.96
CA GLU A 31 -21.77 -4.99 17.38
C GLU A 31 -20.33 -5.57 17.26
N PHE A 32 -19.30 -4.81 17.65
CA PHE A 32 -17.88 -5.21 17.66
C PHE A 32 -17.59 -6.52 18.40
N SER A 33 -18.33 -6.83 19.47
CA SER A 33 -18.08 -8.06 20.25
C SER A 33 -18.52 -9.33 19.49
N LYS A 34 -19.48 -9.22 18.57
CA LYS A 34 -19.92 -10.35 17.72
C LYS A 34 -18.94 -10.61 16.59
N VAL A 35 -18.46 -9.56 15.92
CA VAL A 35 -17.50 -9.67 14.81
C VAL A 35 -16.21 -10.35 15.27
N ALA A 36 -15.66 -9.98 16.42
CA ALA A 36 -14.45 -10.61 16.95
C ALA A 36 -14.64 -12.09 17.33
N ALA A 37 -15.81 -12.45 17.85
CA ALA A 37 -16.15 -13.83 18.18
C ALA A 37 -16.40 -14.70 16.92
N GLU A 38 -16.89 -14.07 15.84
CA GLU A 38 -17.16 -14.74 14.57
C GLU A 38 -15.88 -14.92 13.71
N GLU A 39 -14.99 -13.92 13.67
CA GLU A 39 -13.67 -14.04 13.05
C GLU A 39 -12.92 -15.23 13.66
N THR A 40 -12.77 -15.25 14.99
CA THR A 40 -12.10 -16.36 15.70
C THR A 40 -12.75 -17.74 15.49
N SER A 41 -14.00 -17.79 15.02
CA SER A 41 -14.66 -19.02 14.59
C SER A 41 -14.26 -19.43 13.18
N ILE A 42 -14.19 -18.50 12.23
CA ILE A 42 -13.80 -18.75 10.84
C ILE A 42 -12.34 -19.19 10.76
N GLU A 43 -11.43 -18.54 11.49
CA GLU A 43 -10.01 -18.95 11.53
C GLU A 43 -9.85 -20.42 11.94
N LYS A 44 -10.58 -20.85 12.97
CA LYS A 44 -10.55 -22.25 13.44
C LYS A 44 -11.09 -23.22 12.39
N GLN A 45 -12.10 -22.81 11.63
CA GLN A 45 -12.65 -23.62 10.54
C GLN A 45 -11.68 -23.71 9.36
N ILE A 46 -11.00 -22.62 9.01
CA ILE A 46 -9.91 -22.62 8.02
C ILE A 46 -8.78 -23.55 8.48
N GLU A 47 -8.36 -23.45 9.74
CA GLU A 47 -7.32 -24.33 10.29
C GLU A 47 -7.74 -25.81 10.23
N ALA A 48 -8.98 -26.13 10.64
CA ALA A 48 -9.52 -27.49 10.55
C ALA A 48 -9.66 -27.99 9.11
N ALA A 49 -9.84 -27.10 8.13
CA ALA A 49 -9.87 -27.46 6.71
C ALA A 49 -8.47 -27.74 6.14
N LEU A 50 -7.43 -27.07 6.67
CA LEU A 50 -6.05 -27.16 6.20
C LEU A 50 -5.23 -28.25 6.91
N PHE A 51 -5.56 -28.59 8.15
CA PHE A 51 -4.77 -29.47 9.00
C PHE A 51 -5.61 -30.60 9.62
N THR A 52 -4.95 -31.70 9.96
CA THR A 52 -5.51 -32.81 10.72
C THR A 52 -4.61 -33.19 11.88
N LYS A 53 -5.17 -33.88 12.87
CA LYS A 53 -4.41 -34.43 14.00
C LYS A 53 -4.06 -35.89 13.70
N GLN A 54 -2.79 -36.22 13.81
CA GLN A 54 -2.29 -37.57 13.63
C GLN A 54 -1.36 -37.95 14.78
N GLU A 55 -1.47 -39.17 15.28
CA GLU A 55 -0.55 -39.68 16.30
C GLU A 55 0.82 -39.98 15.69
N PHE A 56 1.87 -39.44 16.30
CA PHE A 56 3.26 -39.67 15.94
C PHE A 56 4.06 -39.95 17.21
N PHE A 57 4.54 -41.19 17.36
CA PHE A 57 5.29 -41.66 18.53
C PHE A 57 4.57 -41.46 19.88
N GLY A 58 3.26 -41.71 19.95
CA GLY A 58 2.50 -41.58 21.20
C GLY A 58 2.10 -40.15 21.58
N ALA A 59 2.34 -39.18 20.69
CA ALA A 59 1.87 -37.80 20.83
C ALA A 59 1.00 -37.40 19.63
N GLU A 60 -0.04 -36.60 19.86
CA GLU A 60 -0.80 -35.99 18.76
C GLU A 60 0.00 -34.85 18.12
N ALA A 61 0.17 -34.91 16.80
CA ALA A 61 0.77 -33.85 15.99
C ALA A 61 -0.28 -33.26 15.03
N ILE A 62 -0.21 -31.94 14.82
CA ILE A 62 -0.99 -31.25 13.78
C ILE A 62 -0.20 -31.33 12.48
N VAL A 63 -0.76 -32.00 11.47
CA VAL A 63 -0.13 -32.20 10.16
C VAL A 63 -1.02 -31.61 9.06
N PRO A 64 -0.44 -30.97 8.01
CA PRO A 64 -1.23 -30.45 6.91
C PRO A 64 -1.87 -31.57 6.11
N PHE A 65 -3.11 -31.37 5.66
CA PHE A 65 -3.71 -32.26 4.67
C PHE A 65 -2.93 -32.23 3.34
N PRO A 66 -3.02 -33.29 2.51
CA PRO A 66 -2.61 -33.21 1.11
C PRO A 66 -3.28 -32.01 0.44
N THR A 67 -2.55 -31.27 -0.39
CA THR A 67 -3.01 -29.98 -0.97
C THR A 67 -4.37 -30.09 -1.66
N ALA A 68 -4.62 -31.17 -2.40
CA ALA A 68 -5.91 -31.42 -3.05
C ALA A 68 -7.06 -31.56 -2.04
N LYS A 69 -6.81 -32.28 -0.93
CA LYS A 69 -7.83 -32.47 0.12
C LYS A 69 -8.11 -31.19 0.89
N ALA A 70 -7.07 -30.42 1.22
CA ALA A 70 -7.23 -29.10 1.83
C ALA A 70 -8.07 -28.16 0.95
N ARG A 71 -7.87 -28.23 -0.38
CA ARG A 71 -8.61 -27.43 -1.36
C ARG A 71 -10.09 -27.83 -1.45
N GLU A 72 -10.40 -29.12 -1.42
CA GLU A 72 -11.77 -29.62 -1.30
C GLU A 72 -12.45 -29.09 -0.03
N ASN A 73 -11.80 -29.27 1.12
CA ASN A 73 -12.35 -28.84 2.41
C ASN A 73 -12.60 -27.32 2.45
N LEU A 74 -11.68 -26.50 1.92
CA LEU A 74 -11.89 -25.06 1.84
C LEU A 74 -12.95 -24.65 0.82
N THR A 75 -13.18 -25.44 -0.23
CA THR A 75 -14.28 -25.20 -1.18
C THR A 75 -15.63 -25.44 -0.51
N GLU A 76 -15.75 -26.49 0.30
CA GLU A 76 -16.94 -26.73 1.11
C GLU A 76 -17.19 -25.60 2.12
N LEU A 77 -16.11 -25.09 2.74
CA LEU A 77 -16.20 -23.95 3.65
C LEU A 77 -16.59 -22.66 2.90
N GLN A 78 -16.07 -22.43 1.70
CA GLN A 78 -16.44 -21.29 0.85
C GLN A 78 -17.94 -21.30 0.51
N ASN A 79 -18.56 -22.47 0.33
CA ASN A 79 -20.01 -22.53 0.10
C ASN A 79 -20.84 -22.04 1.30
N GLN A 80 -20.28 -22.12 2.51
CA GLN A 80 -20.91 -21.61 3.73
C GLN A 80 -20.61 -20.13 3.96
N PHE A 81 -19.42 -19.68 3.53
CA PHE A 81 -18.93 -18.30 3.67
C PHE A 81 -18.42 -17.76 2.32
N PRO A 82 -19.32 -17.47 1.36
CA PRO A 82 -18.95 -17.19 -0.04
C PRO A 82 -18.10 -15.92 -0.21
N ASP A 83 -18.28 -14.93 0.66
CA ASP A 83 -17.63 -13.63 0.57
C ASP A 83 -16.40 -13.50 1.49
N ASP A 84 -16.00 -14.58 2.18
CA ASP A 84 -14.84 -14.51 3.06
C ASP A 84 -13.52 -14.42 2.26
N ALA A 85 -12.81 -13.32 2.47
CA ALA A 85 -11.56 -13.01 1.77
C ALA A 85 -10.42 -13.94 2.18
N LYS A 86 -10.37 -14.41 3.44
CA LYS A 86 -9.30 -15.30 3.93
C LYS A 86 -9.44 -16.69 3.30
N ILE A 87 -10.65 -17.23 3.20
CA ILE A 87 -10.93 -18.48 2.49
C ILE A 87 -10.54 -18.35 1.01
N THR A 88 -10.96 -17.26 0.37
CA THR A 88 -10.65 -17.02 -1.05
C THR A 88 -9.13 -16.92 -1.29
N GLN A 89 -8.39 -16.27 -0.39
CA GLN A 89 -6.94 -16.17 -0.46
C GLN A 89 -6.27 -17.54 -0.30
N LYS A 90 -6.71 -18.34 0.68
CA LYS A 90 -6.17 -19.69 0.90
C LYS A 90 -6.46 -20.63 -0.26
N LEU A 91 -7.65 -20.53 -0.87
CA LEU A 91 -7.96 -21.27 -2.09
C LEU A 91 -7.03 -20.87 -3.24
N ALA A 92 -6.74 -19.58 -3.42
CA ALA A 92 -5.79 -19.13 -4.45
C ALA A 92 -4.37 -19.71 -4.24
N GLU A 93 -3.88 -19.73 -2.98
CA GLU A 93 -2.60 -20.34 -2.63
C GLU A 93 -2.57 -21.85 -2.93
N LEU A 94 -3.65 -22.57 -2.64
CA LEU A 94 -3.75 -24.01 -2.91
C LEU A 94 -3.90 -24.31 -4.40
N ASP A 95 -4.70 -23.53 -5.13
CA ASP A 95 -4.87 -23.64 -6.58
C ASP A 95 -3.49 -23.42 -7.26
N GLU A 96 -2.69 -22.44 -6.81
CA GLU A 96 -1.32 -22.23 -7.31
C GLU A 96 -0.40 -23.43 -7.01
N LYS A 97 -0.44 -23.99 -5.80
CA LYS A 97 0.34 -25.19 -5.42
C LYS A 97 -0.04 -26.43 -6.21
N LEU A 98 -1.30 -26.54 -6.63
CA LEU A 98 -1.80 -27.63 -7.48
C LEU A 98 -1.51 -27.40 -8.97
N GLY A 99 -0.99 -26.23 -9.34
CA GLY A 99 -0.74 -25.85 -10.73
C GLY A 99 -1.97 -25.34 -11.48
N ASP A 100 -3.11 -25.13 -10.80
CA ASP A 100 -4.30 -24.48 -11.36
C ASP A 100 -4.14 -22.95 -11.29
N PHE A 101 -3.20 -22.44 -12.08
CA PHE A 101 -2.85 -21.01 -12.08
C PHE A 101 -4.02 -20.12 -12.54
N GLY A 102 -4.91 -20.64 -13.39
CA GLY A 102 -6.08 -19.89 -13.86
C GLY A 102 -7.09 -19.65 -12.74
N ALA A 103 -7.37 -20.68 -11.92
CA ALA A 103 -8.22 -20.51 -10.75
C ALA A 103 -7.58 -19.59 -9.70
N ALA A 104 -6.27 -19.75 -9.45
CA ALA A 104 -5.51 -18.90 -8.53
C ALA A 104 -5.56 -17.41 -8.94
N GLU A 105 -5.26 -17.12 -10.22
CA GLU A 105 -5.32 -15.76 -10.77
C GLU A 105 -6.71 -15.15 -10.62
N LYS A 106 -7.77 -15.88 -11.02
CA LYS A 106 -9.15 -15.40 -10.92
C LYS A 106 -9.51 -14.99 -9.50
N ARG A 107 -9.13 -15.78 -8.49
CA ARG A 107 -9.38 -15.47 -7.07
C ARG A 107 -8.58 -14.26 -6.59
N LEU A 108 -7.31 -14.15 -6.97
CA LEU A 108 -6.47 -13.00 -6.60
C LEU A 108 -6.95 -11.70 -7.25
N VAL A 109 -7.44 -11.76 -8.49
CA VAL A 109 -8.06 -10.61 -9.16
C VAL A 109 -9.32 -10.19 -8.41
N GLN A 110 -10.21 -11.13 -8.07
CA GLN A 110 -11.42 -10.84 -7.26
C GLN A 110 -11.06 -10.17 -5.93
N LEU A 111 -10.04 -10.67 -5.23
CA LEU A 111 -9.56 -10.08 -3.97
C LEU A 111 -8.96 -8.68 -4.14
N ALA A 112 -8.25 -8.43 -5.24
CA ALA A 112 -7.64 -7.15 -5.56
C ALA A 112 -8.65 -6.09 -6.03
N GLU A 113 -9.83 -6.50 -6.49
CA GLU A 113 -10.94 -5.61 -6.82
C GLU A 113 -11.66 -5.10 -5.56
N THR A 114 -11.73 -5.92 -4.51
CA THR A 114 -12.43 -5.57 -3.27
C THR A 114 -11.55 -4.85 -2.25
N ASN A 115 -10.24 -5.15 -2.23
CA ASN A 115 -9.34 -4.60 -1.21
C ASN A 115 -7.94 -4.29 -1.79
N GLN A 116 -7.53 -3.03 -1.75
CA GLN A 116 -6.28 -2.55 -2.35
C GLN A 116 -5.02 -3.28 -1.84
N PRO A 117 -4.85 -3.55 -0.54
CA PRO A 117 -3.79 -4.43 -0.02
C PRO A 117 -3.59 -5.75 -0.77
N ASN A 118 -4.64 -6.34 -1.35
CA ASN A 118 -4.52 -7.60 -2.11
C ASN A 118 -3.85 -7.44 -3.48
N LEU A 119 -3.64 -6.20 -3.97
CA LEU A 119 -2.83 -5.93 -5.17
C LEU A 119 -1.40 -6.45 -5.00
N GLU A 120 -0.85 -6.45 -3.78
CA GLU A 120 0.49 -7.00 -3.54
C GLU A 120 0.54 -8.52 -3.79
N ASN A 121 -0.48 -9.26 -3.32
CA ASN A 121 -0.56 -10.70 -3.54
C ASN A 121 -0.67 -11.03 -5.04
N LEU A 122 -1.43 -10.22 -5.79
CA LEU A 122 -1.58 -10.37 -7.24
C LEU A 122 -0.27 -10.03 -7.99
N ALA A 123 0.43 -8.95 -7.62
CA ALA A 123 1.73 -8.60 -8.19
C ALA A 123 2.76 -9.71 -7.93
N ALA A 124 2.83 -10.22 -6.70
CA ALA A 124 3.72 -11.32 -6.33
C ALA A 124 3.39 -12.62 -7.08
N PHE A 125 2.11 -12.90 -7.33
CA PHE A 125 1.69 -14.03 -8.17
C PHE A 125 2.22 -13.89 -9.59
N TYR A 126 2.05 -12.72 -10.24
CA TYR A 126 2.59 -12.50 -11.58
C TYR A 126 4.11 -12.58 -11.64
N ASN A 127 4.81 -12.08 -10.61
CA ASN A 127 6.26 -12.19 -10.49
C ASN A 127 6.73 -13.65 -10.47
N ARG A 128 6.17 -14.48 -9.57
CA ARG A 128 6.51 -15.92 -9.48
C ARG A 128 6.26 -16.69 -10.77
N ARG A 129 5.32 -16.20 -11.59
CA ARG A 129 4.95 -16.78 -12.89
C ARG A 129 5.69 -16.15 -14.07
N ALA A 130 6.66 -15.26 -13.82
CA ALA A 130 7.40 -14.51 -14.82
C ALA A 130 6.49 -13.73 -15.80
N ARG A 131 5.31 -13.29 -15.34
CA ARG A 131 4.37 -12.45 -16.09
C ARG A 131 4.60 -10.98 -15.76
N PHE A 132 5.81 -10.49 -16.05
CA PHE A 132 6.28 -9.18 -15.58
C PHE A 132 5.47 -8.00 -16.14
N SER A 133 4.89 -8.11 -17.33
CA SER A 133 4.00 -7.07 -17.87
C SER A 133 2.72 -6.91 -17.03
N ASP A 134 2.16 -8.02 -16.54
CA ASP A 134 0.97 -7.97 -15.68
C ASP A 134 1.34 -7.51 -14.27
N GLU A 135 2.51 -7.91 -13.76
CA GLU A 135 3.06 -7.37 -12.51
C GLU A 135 3.19 -5.84 -12.57
N ALA A 136 3.79 -5.30 -13.63
CA ALA A 136 3.98 -3.86 -13.80
C ALA A 136 2.66 -3.08 -13.79
N LYS A 137 1.62 -3.60 -14.46
CA LYS A 137 0.27 -3.00 -14.43
C LYS A 137 -0.35 -3.01 -13.03
N VAL A 138 -0.16 -4.09 -12.28
CA VAL A 138 -0.67 -4.18 -10.90
C VAL A 138 0.10 -3.22 -9.98
N LEU A 139 1.42 -3.12 -10.14
CA LEU A 139 2.25 -2.17 -9.39
C LEU A 139 1.88 -0.72 -9.71
N GLU A 140 1.63 -0.39 -10.98
CA GLU A 140 1.11 0.92 -11.37
C GLU A 140 -0.23 1.23 -10.68
N LYS A 141 -1.18 0.28 -10.73
CA LYS A 141 -2.48 0.43 -10.06
C LYS A 141 -2.29 0.66 -8.55
N ARG A 142 -1.39 -0.11 -7.91
CA ARG A 142 -1.09 0.01 -6.48
C ARG A 142 -0.45 1.36 -6.15
N LEU A 143 0.51 1.83 -6.96
CA LEU A 143 1.18 3.13 -6.77
C LEU A 143 0.19 4.29 -6.67
N PHE A 144 -0.84 4.28 -7.52
CA PHE A 144 -1.87 5.33 -7.54
C PHE A 144 -2.99 5.13 -6.52
N ALA A 145 -3.10 3.93 -5.94
CA ALA A 145 -4.11 3.58 -4.95
C ALA A 145 -3.63 3.77 -3.51
N THR A 146 -2.35 3.51 -3.23
CA THR A 146 -1.74 3.68 -1.91
C THR A 146 -1.77 5.14 -1.49
N GLU A 147 -1.90 5.42 -0.19
CA GLU A 147 -1.83 6.78 0.36
C GLU A 147 -0.48 7.07 1.05
N ASN A 148 0.09 6.06 1.72
CA ASN A 148 1.34 6.15 2.46
C ASN A 148 2.54 6.46 1.54
N ALA A 149 3.31 7.50 1.86
CA ALA A 149 4.42 7.97 1.03
C ALA A 149 5.60 6.98 0.96
N ASP A 150 5.93 6.30 2.06
CA ASP A 150 7.02 5.32 2.11
C ASP A 150 6.66 4.08 1.30
N GLU A 151 5.42 3.61 1.42
CA GLU A 151 4.91 2.49 0.63
C GLU A 151 4.87 2.84 -0.86
N LYS A 152 4.41 4.04 -1.23
CA LYS A 152 4.47 4.54 -2.61
C LYS A 152 5.89 4.53 -3.16
N ALA A 153 6.87 4.99 -2.39
CA ALA A 153 8.27 4.98 -2.80
C ALA A 153 8.71 3.55 -3.12
N MET A 154 8.44 2.59 -2.25
CA MET A 154 8.78 1.18 -2.47
C MET A 154 8.10 0.59 -3.71
N ILE A 155 6.81 0.84 -3.91
CA ILE A 155 6.07 0.36 -5.09
C ILE A 155 6.67 0.96 -6.36
N PHE A 156 6.94 2.27 -6.33
CA PHE A 156 7.55 2.97 -7.46
C PHE A 156 8.91 2.39 -7.82
N PHE A 157 9.79 2.18 -6.84
CA PHE A 157 11.10 1.56 -7.07
C PHE A 157 10.98 0.17 -7.70
N ARG A 158 10.12 -0.69 -7.16
CA ARG A 158 9.88 -2.03 -7.72
C ARG A 158 9.35 -1.97 -9.15
N LEU A 159 8.45 -1.02 -9.45
CA LEU A 159 7.93 -0.82 -10.81
C LEU A 159 9.05 -0.39 -11.76
N MET A 160 9.91 0.56 -11.36
CA MET A 160 11.04 1.01 -12.18
C MET A 160 12.07 -0.10 -12.40
N GLU A 161 12.39 -0.89 -11.37
CA GLU A 161 13.27 -2.05 -11.50
C GLU A 161 12.69 -3.09 -12.46
N THR A 162 11.41 -3.45 -12.28
CA THR A 162 10.70 -4.38 -13.18
C THR A 162 10.71 -3.87 -14.62
N ALA A 163 10.44 -2.57 -14.82
CA ALA A 163 10.44 -1.95 -16.13
C ALA A 163 11.83 -1.94 -16.78
N ARG A 164 12.91 -1.68 -16.03
CA ARG A 164 14.28 -1.74 -16.56
C ARG A 164 14.70 -3.16 -16.91
N LEU A 165 14.46 -4.12 -16.02
CA LEU A 165 14.87 -5.52 -16.23
C LEU A 165 14.17 -6.16 -17.43
N HIS A 166 12.96 -5.71 -17.77
CA HIS A 166 12.14 -6.29 -18.83
C HIS A 166 11.83 -5.34 -20.00
N ASP A 167 12.54 -4.20 -20.07
CA ASP A 167 12.46 -3.21 -21.17
C ASP A 167 11.04 -2.64 -21.40
N PHE A 168 10.32 -2.32 -20.31
CA PHE A 168 9.02 -1.66 -20.37
C PHE A 168 9.19 -0.14 -20.44
N GLY A 169 9.60 0.36 -21.61
CA GLY A 169 9.92 1.77 -21.84
C GLY A 169 8.79 2.76 -21.52
N GLU A 170 7.52 2.33 -21.53
CA GLU A 170 6.38 3.20 -21.15
C GLU A 170 6.49 3.72 -19.71
N TYR A 171 6.94 2.87 -18.78
CA TYR A 171 7.12 3.23 -17.37
C TYR A 171 8.39 4.03 -17.11
N LEU A 172 9.35 3.99 -18.04
CA LEU A 172 10.60 4.74 -17.97
C LEU A 172 10.55 6.07 -18.74
N SER A 173 9.41 6.36 -19.36
CA SER A 173 9.22 7.60 -20.11
C SER A 173 9.03 8.80 -19.17
N PRO A 174 9.55 9.99 -19.51
CA PRO A 174 9.30 11.20 -18.73
C PRO A 174 7.81 11.46 -18.42
N ALA A 175 6.92 11.16 -19.36
CA ALA A 175 5.48 11.30 -19.20
C ALA A 175 4.92 10.44 -18.05
N PHE A 176 5.46 9.24 -17.82
CA PHE A 176 5.06 8.39 -16.70
C PHE A 176 5.50 8.98 -15.36
N TYR A 177 6.73 9.48 -15.27
CA TYR A 177 7.23 10.15 -14.06
C TYR A 177 6.44 11.42 -13.73
N GLU A 178 6.09 12.23 -14.73
CA GLU A 178 5.23 13.40 -14.54
C GLU A 178 3.86 13.01 -13.98
N LYS A 179 3.21 11.99 -14.57
CA LYS A 179 1.96 11.41 -14.07
C LYS A 179 2.11 10.90 -12.63
N ALA A 180 3.23 10.23 -12.32
CA ALA A 180 3.51 9.73 -10.98
C ALA A 180 3.67 10.87 -9.98
N LEU A 181 4.36 11.96 -10.35
CA LEU A 181 4.54 13.14 -9.51
C LEU A 181 3.24 13.87 -9.21
N GLU A 182 2.38 14.08 -10.21
CA GLU A 182 1.09 14.77 -10.03
C GLU A 182 0.23 14.13 -8.94
N LYS A 183 0.27 12.80 -8.83
CA LYS A 183 -0.50 12.03 -7.84
C LYS A 183 0.27 11.78 -6.54
N ASN A 184 1.58 11.98 -6.52
CA ASN A 184 2.47 11.57 -5.43
C ASN A 184 3.50 12.65 -5.07
N LEU A 185 3.04 13.90 -4.94
CA LEU A 185 3.89 15.08 -4.75
C LEU A 185 4.79 15.05 -3.51
N ALA A 186 4.53 14.15 -2.55
CA ALA A 186 5.30 14.01 -1.30
C ALA A 186 6.43 12.98 -1.37
N VAL A 187 6.62 12.30 -2.50
CA VAL A 187 7.60 11.21 -2.62
C VAL A 187 8.86 11.72 -3.32
N TYR A 188 9.90 12.01 -2.54
CA TYR A 188 11.18 12.52 -3.04
C TYR A 188 11.84 11.60 -4.07
N SER A 189 11.77 10.28 -3.89
CA SER A 189 12.41 9.32 -4.80
C SER A 189 11.88 9.41 -6.24
N ILE A 190 10.63 9.83 -6.44
CA ILE A 190 10.09 10.03 -7.78
C ILE A 190 10.77 11.25 -8.45
N PHE A 191 11.03 12.32 -7.69
CA PHE A 191 11.78 13.47 -8.19
C PHE A 191 13.21 13.09 -8.54
N GLU A 192 13.90 12.39 -7.65
CA GLU A 192 15.29 11.96 -7.86
C GLU A 192 15.44 11.16 -9.15
N GLN A 193 14.59 10.15 -9.35
CA GLN A 193 14.62 9.30 -10.53
C GLN A 193 14.22 10.07 -11.81
N LEU A 194 13.28 11.02 -11.73
CA LEU A 194 12.92 11.86 -12.89
C LEU A 194 14.04 12.82 -13.29
N ILE A 195 14.70 13.45 -12.31
CA ILE A 195 15.84 14.35 -12.54
C ILE A 195 16.99 13.57 -13.19
N GLU A 196 17.30 12.38 -12.67
CA GLU A 196 18.29 11.48 -13.25
C GLU A 196 17.92 11.13 -14.70
N ARG A 197 16.67 10.71 -14.94
CA ARG A 197 16.22 10.34 -16.29
C ARG A 197 16.34 11.48 -17.30
N PHE A 198 15.89 12.69 -16.97
CA PHE A 198 16.07 13.83 -17.86
C PHE A 198 17.54 14.20 -18.08
N SER A 199 18.41 13.96 -17.08
CA SER A 199 19.85 14.19 -17.22
C SER A 199 20.50 13.17 -18.16
N GLU A 200 20.10 11.89 -18.09
CA GLU A 200 20.54 10.81 -19.00
C GLU A 200 20.12 11.09 -20.46
N GLU A 201 18.94 11.68 -20.65
CA GLU A 201 18.41 12.07 -21.96
C GLU A 201 18.97 13.42 -22.46
N GLU A 202 19.95 14.00 -21.75
CA GLU A 202 20.52 15.34 -21.99
C GLU A 202 19.49 16.48 -22.02
N ASN A 203 18.28 16.23 -21.49
CA ASN A 203 17.23 17.23 -21.32
C ASN A 203 17.44 18.01 -20.01
N TYR A 204 18.59 18.70 -19.93
CA TYR A 204 19.01 19.42 -18.74
C TYR A 204 18.04 20.54 -18.33
N THR A 205 17.26 21.08 -19.27
CA THR A 205 16.25 22.11 -18.99
C THR A 205 15.15 21.56 -18.07
N GLU A 206 14.60 20.39 -18.39
CA GLU A 206 13.60 19.74 -17.55
C GLU A 206 14.22 19.19 -16.26
N ALA A 207 15.43 18.59 -16.32
CA ALA A 207 16.14 18.15 -15.13
C ALA A 207 16.34 19.30 -14.12
N LEU A 208 16.76 20.48 -14.58
CA LEU A 208 16.92 21.68 -13.75
C LEU A 208 15.59 22.16 -13.16
N LYS A 209 14.52 22.18 -13.96
CA LYS A 209 13.16 22.55 -13.52
C LYS A 209 12.69 21.65 -12.38
N PHE A 210 12.79 20.33 -12.54
CA PHE A 210 12.37 19.39 -11.50
C PHE A 210 13.29 19.40 -10.27
N THR A 211 14.60 19.66 -10.45
CA THR A 211 15.53 19.84 -9.32
C THR A 211 15.12 21.03 -8.45
N ARG A 212 14.81 22.18 -9.08
CA ARG A 212 14.34 23.38 -8.36
C ARG A 212 13.00 23.15 -7.67
N GLN A 213 12.08 22.44 -8.33
CA GLN A 213 10.80 22.07 -7.73
C GLN A 213 10.95 21.11 -6.55
N ALA A 214 11.87 20.13 -6.64
CA ALA A 214 12.18 19.25 -5.52
C ALA A 214 12.77 20.04 -4.35
N LYS A 215 13.67 21.00 -4.63
CA LYS A 215 14.36 21.78 -3.58
C LYS A 215 13.39 22.61 -2.74
N SER A 216 12.33 23.15 -3.35
CA SER A 216 11.30 23.89 -2.61
C SER A 216 10.37 22.98 -1.80
N LYS A 217 10.23 21.71 -2.17
CA LYS A 217 9.34 20.74 -1.51
C LYS A 217 10.02 19.91 -0.42
N PHE A 218 11.32 19.65 -0.57
CA PHE A 218 12.10 18.77 0.29
C PHE A 218 13.30 19.53 0.88
N PRO A 219 13.06 20.47 1.81
CA PRO A 219 14.12 21.28 2.42
C PRO A 219 15.18 20.42 3.14
N GLU A 220 14.80 19.26 3.66
CA GLU A 220 15.72 18.28 4.26
C GLU A 220 16.70 17.65 3.24
N LYS A 221 16.39 17.75 1.94
CA LYS A 221 17.25 17.31 0.82
C LYS A 221 17.97 18.46 0.13
N GLN A 222 17.93 19.67 0.69
CA GLN A 222 18.44 20.88 0.04
C GLN A 222 19.90 20.77 -0.38
N SER A 223 20.79 20.19 0.44
CA SER A 223 22.22 20.05 0.11
C SER A 223 22.43 19.19 -1.14
N VAL A 224 21.80 18.01 -1.19
CA VAL A 224 21.92 17.08 -2.34
C VAL A 224 21.32 17.70 -3.60
N LEU A 225 20.17 18.38 -3.47
CA LEU A 225 19.51 19.04 -4.60
C LEU A 225 20.27 20.28 -5.10
N LEU A 226 20.99 20.98 -4.22
CA LEU A 226 21.87 22.09 -4.59
C LEU A 226 23.05 21.59 -5.43
N GLU A 227 23.72 20.52 -4.99
CA GLU A 227 24.81 19.90 -5.74
C GLU A 227 24.33 19.44 -7.13
N LYS A 228 23.15 18.80 -7.18
CA LYS A 228 22.54 18.37 -8.44
C LYS A 228 22.21 19.56 -9.35
N GLU A 229 21.65 20.64 -8.80
CA GLU A 229 21.35 21.87 -9.56
C GLU A 229 22.62 22.50 -10.16
N ILE A 230 23.69 22.61 -9.37
CA ILE A 230 24.99 23.11 -9.82
C ILE A 230 25.53 22.21 -10.94
N SER A 231 25.53 20.89 -10.74
CA SER A 231 25.99 19.92 -11.74
C SER A 231 25.24 20.08 -13.07
N ILE A 232 23.91 20.18 -13.03
CA ILE A 232 23.08 20.34 -14.24
C ILE A 232 23.41 21.67 -14.93
N LEU A 233 23.58 22.77 -14.19
CA LEU A 233 23.94 24.07 -14.77
C LEU A 233 25.32 24.05 -15.46
N LEU A 234 26.28 23.30 -14.90
CA LEU A 234 27.59 23.11 -15.51
C LEU A 234 27.49 22.33 -16.84
N GLU A 235 26.69 21.27 -16.90
CA GLU A 235 26.41 20.54 -18.16
C GLU A 235 25.75 21.45 -19.20
N MET A 236 24.89 22.37 -18.77
CA MET A 236 24.30 23.42 -19.61
C MET A 236 25.26 24.55 -20.00
N LYS A 237 26.54 24.50 -19.56
CA LYS A 237 27.56 25.54 -19.75
C LYS A 237 27.19 26.90 -19.13
N LYS A 238 26.44 26.89 -18.02
CA LYS A 238 26.00 28.06 -17.27
C LYS A 238 26.79 28.23 -15.96
N ALA A 239 28.12 28.26 -16.06
CA ALA A 239 29.01 28.33 -14.90
C ALA A 239 28.74 29.54 -13.99
N ASP A 240 28.49 30.71 -14.56
CA ASP A 240 28.20 31.93 -13.78
C ASP A 240 26.92 31.80 -12.93
N GLU A 241 25.90 31.08 -13.42
CA GLU A 241 24.67 30.83 -12.68
C GLU A 241 24.92 29.82 -11.56
N ALA A 242 25.68 28.76 -11.86
CA ALA A 242 26.06 27.74 -10.90
C ALA A 242 26.87 28.33 -9.73
N GLU A 243 27.85 29.21 -10.02
CA GLU A 243 28.66 29.90 -9.02
C GLU A 243 27.80 30.79 -8.13
N LYS A 244 26.88 31.58 -8.71
CA LYS A 244 25.96 32.43 -7.94
C LYS A 244 25.10 31.62 -6.98
N ILE A 245 24.58 30.48 -7.42
CA ILE A 245 23.76 29.60 -6.60
C ILE A 245 24.59 28.97 -5.48
N TYR A 246 25.81 28.54 -5.77
CA TYR A 246 26.74 28.03 -4.76
C TYR A 246 27.04 29.10 -3.70
N GLN A 247 27.46 30.30 -4.10
CA GLN A 247 27.75 31.40 -3.18
C GLN A 247 26.52 31.78 -2.33
N ALA A 248 25.33 31.79 -2.92
CA ALA A 248 24.08 32.08 -2.21
C ALA A 248 23.73 31.05 -1.11
N SER A 249 24.27 29.83 -1.15
CA SER A 249 24.03 28.82 -0.11
C SER A 249 24.87 28.99 1.16
N PHE A 250 25.88 29.86 1.16
CA PHE A 250 26.74 30.14 2.32
C PHE A 250 26.40 31.44 3.05
N ASN A 251 25.48 32.23 2.49
CA ASN A 251 25.00 33.49 3.06
C ASN A 251 23.67 33.29 3.77
#